data_AF-A0A940VDA8-F1
#
_entry.id   AF-A0A940VDA8-F1
#
_cell.length_a   1.000
_cell.length_b   1.000
_cell.length_c   1.000
_cell.angle_alpha   90.00
_cell.angle_beta   90.00
_cell.angle_gamma   90.00
#
_symmetry.space_group_name_H-M   'P 1'
#
loop_
_entity.id
_entity.type
_entity.pdbx_description
1 polymer ?
#
loop_
_entity_poly.entity_id
_entity_poly.type
_entity_poly.pdbx_seq_one_letter_code
_entity_poly.pdbx_strand_id
1 'polypeptide(L)'
;THVHLGENLYIIGYPGAVLWHDFLSSESRGAASVTYGRVSGFKLDVNERWVIQTDASISWGNSGGPAFNRKGEVVGAATFITTSLEGDQAIQGFNFLIPSDTVRQMAADIGLTPKTDDPFIQEWEQAISAYFQGDYDRALRYVDAADRLLPGLWDVQRLRFLLKDILEFRKEITPARTP
;
A
#
# COMPACT_ATOMS: atom_id res chain seq x y z
N THR A 1 0.82 -14.18 11.07
CA THR A 1 -0.36 -13.30 11.14
C THR A 1 -0.93 -13.39 12.54
N HIS A 2 -0.77 -12.33 13.34
CA HIS A 2 -1.32 -12.27 14.71
C HIS A 2 -2.40 -11.20 14.75
N VAL A 3 -3.66 -11.60 14.71
CA VAL A 3 -4.82 -10.71 14.85
C VAL A 3 -5.89 -11.33 15.74
N HIS A 4 -6.68 -10.50 16.39
CA HIS A 4 -7.77 -10.93 17.28
C HIS A 4 -9.11 -10.34 16.88
N LEU A 5 -10.20 -10.99 17.27
CA LEU A 5 -11.55 -10.49 17.03
C LEU A 5 -11.71 -9.07 17.61
N GLY A 6 -12.27 -8.15 16.81
CA GLY A 6 -12.47 -6.75 17.17
C GLY A 6 -11.24 -5.85 17.04
N GLU A 7 -10.07 -6.40 16.66
CA GLU A 7 -8.86 -5.62 16.40
C GLU A 7 -9.04 -4.69 15.20
N ASN A 8 -8.52 -3.47 15.29
CA ASN A 8 -8.65 -2.47 14.23
C ASN A 8 -7.74 -2.81 13.05
N LEU A 9 -8.30 -2.64 11.86
CA LEU A 9 -7.65 -2.88 10.59
C LEU A 9 -7.76 -1.66 9.69
N TYR A 10 -6.73 -1.46 8.90
CA TYR A 10 -6.64 -0.46 7.85
C TYR A 10 -6.28 -1.16 6.55
N ILE A 11 -6.93 -0.81 5.46
CA ILE A 11 -6.68 -1.37 4.13
C ILE A 11 -6.32 -0.22 3.21
N ILE A 12 -5.16 -0.28 2.58
CA ILE A 12 -4.74 0.71 1.59
C ILE A 12 -4.86 0.15 0.18
N GLY A 13 -5.39 0.96 -0.74
CA GLY A 13 -5.55 0.58 -2.14
C GLY A 13 -5.87 1.78 -3.03
N TYR A 14 -6.21 1.50 -4.28
CA TYR A 14 -6.57 2.52 -5.27
C TYR A 14 -8.01 2.27 -5.74
N PRO A 15 -9.04 2.73 -5.01
CA PRO A 15 -10.42 2.41 -5.30
C PRO A 15 -10.79 2.78 -6.74
N GLY A 16 -11.29 1.81 -7.50
CA GLY A 16 -11.72 1.97 -8.90
C GLY A 16 -12.87 2.97 -9.05
N ALA A 17 -13.60 3.29 -7.98
CA ALA A 17 -14.58 4.36 -7.95
C ALA A 17 -13.98 5.72 -8.38
N VAL A 18 -12.69 5.96 -8.12
CA VAL A 18 -12.00 7.19 -8.51
C VAL A 18 -11.86 7.30 -10.04
N LEU A 19 -11.89 6.20 -10.78
CA LEU A 19 -11.72 6.20 -12.23
C LEU A 19 -12.93 6.81 -12.98
N TRP A 20 -14.12 6.79 -12.36
CA TRP A 20 -15.39 7.10 -13.00
C TRP A 20 -16.18 8.21 -12.30
N HIS A 21 -15.53 8.97 -11.41
CA HIS A 21 -16.21 9.96 -10.56
C HIS A 21 -16.13 11.38 -11.14
N ASP A 22 -17.28 11.97 -11.48
CA ASP A 22 -17.35 13.27 -12.18
C ASP A 22 -16.80 14.47 -11.38
N PHE A 23 -16.77 14.36 -10.06
CA PHE A 23 -16.21 15.41 -9.19
C PHE A 23 -14.67 15.36 -9.07
N LEU A 24 -14.03 14.22 -9.33
CA LEU A 24 -12.62 14.02 -9.02
C LEU A 24 -11.74 14.38 -10.22
N SER A 25 -10.62 15.05 -9.94
CA SER A 25 -9.63 15.38 -10.96
C SER A 25 -8.84 14.14 -11.40
N SER A 26 -8.20 14.22 -12.57
CA SER A 26 -7.42 13.10 -13.12
C SER A 26 -6.24 12.69 -12.24
N GLU A 27 -5.68 13.62 -11.48
CA GLU A 27 -4.58 13.43 -10.52
C GLU A 27 -4.99 12.49 -9.38
N SER A 28 -6.27 12.49 -9.01
CA SER A 28 -6.80 11.64 -7.93
C SER A 28 -6.67 10.15 -8.23
N ARG A 29 -6.58 9.76 -9.51
CA ARG A 29 -6.43 8.36 -9.93
C ARG A 29 -5.16 7.70 -9.41
N GLY A 30 -4.10 8.49 -9.18
CA GLY A 30 -2.82 8.05 -8.61
C GLY A 30 -2.74 8.20 -7.09
N ALA A 31 -3.83 8.55 -6.41
CA ALA A 31 -3.88 8.69 -4.96
C ALA A 31 -4.48 7.45 -4.30
N ALA A 32 -3.72 6.82 -3.41
CA ALA A 32 -4.22 5.71 -2.61
C ALA A 32 -5.27 6.21 -1.59
N SER A 33 -6.26 5.37 -1.30
CA SER A 33 -7.22 5.55 -0.22
C SER A 33 -6.99 4.53 0.88
N VAL A 34 -7.33 4.91 2.10
CA VAL A 34 -7.37 3.99 3.24
C VAL A 34 -8.82 3.78 3.67
N THR A 35 -9.25 2.52 3.74
CA THR A 35 -10.47 2.14 4.45
C THR A 35 -10.11 1.55 5.81
N TYR A 36 -11.01 1.69 6.77
CA TYR A 36 -10.79 1.22 8.14
C TYR A 36 -11.97 0.36 8.58
N GLY A 37 -11.69 -0.54 9.51
CA GLY A 37 -12.67 -1.42 10.13
C GLY A 37 -12.02 -2.25 11.22
N ARG A 38 -12.59 -3.42 11.48
CA ARG A 38 -12.16 -4.36 12.49
C ARG A 38 -12.21 -5.78 11.96
N VAL A 39 -11.44 -6.65 12.59
CA VAL A 39 -11.62 -8.11 12.47
C VAL A 39 -13.01 -8.46 13.00
N SER A 40 -13.92 -8.82 12.10
CA SER A 40 -15.31 -9.16 12.44
C SER A 40 -15.53 -10.68 12.54
N GLY A 41 -14.51 -11.48 12.24
CA GLY A 41 -14.55 -12.92 12.43
C GLY A 41 -13.41 -13.64 11.71
N PHE A 42 -13.47 -14.96 11.77
CA PHE A 42 -12.61 -15.86 11.02
C PHE A 42 -13.49 -16.90 10.32
N LYS A 43 -13.12 -17.27 9.10
CA LYS A 43 -13.84 -18.25 8.26
C LYS A 43 -12.83 -19.14 7.54
N LEU A 44 -13.32 -20.18 6.90
CA LEU A 44 -12.56 -21.01 5.97
C LEU A 44 -13.01 -20.68 4.54
N ASP A 45 -12.04 -20.63 3.61
CA ASP A 45 -12.34 -20.61 2.18
C ASP A 45 -12.77 -22.00 1.69
N VAL A 46 -13.10 -22.10 0.39
CA VAL A 46 -13.54 -23.36 -0.24
C VAL A 46 -12.46 -24.47 -0.26
N ASN A 47 -11.21 -24.14 0.04
CA ASN A 47 -10.09 -25.07 0.14
C ASN A 47 -9.66 -25.27 1.61
N GLU A 48 -10.56 -24.98 2.55
CA GLU A 48 -10.35 -25.12 4.00
C GLU A 48 -9.19 -24.28 4.56
N ARG A 49 -8.83 -23.17 3.90
CA ARG A 49 -7.82 -22.23 4.39
C ARG A 49 -8.46 -21.12 5.21
N TRP A 50 -7.82 -20.74 6.30
CA TRP A 50 -8.25 -19.61 7.11
C TRP A 50 -8.27 -18.29 6.31
N VAL A 51 -9.35 -17.54 6.47
CA VAL A 51 -9.49 -16.14 6.03
C VAL A 51 -9.95 -15.26 7.18
N ILE A 52 -9.53 -14.00 7.16
CA ILE A 52 -9.92 -13.00 8.15
C ILE A 52 -11.12 -12.27 7.61
N GLN A 53 -12.23 -12.29 8.35
CA GLN A 53 -13.41 -11.49 8.03
C GLN A 53 -13.22 -10.07 8.61
N THR A 54 -13.57 -9.05 7.84
CA THR A 54 -13.50 -7.64 8.24
C THR A 54 -14.76 -6.89 7.88
N ASP A 55 -15.12 -5.91 8.71
CA ASP A 55 -16.19 -4.95 8.39
C ASP A 55 -15.67 -3.71 7.64
N ALA A 56 -14.36 -3.62 7.42
CA ALA A 56 -13.77 -2.57 6.59
C ALA A 56 -14.33 -2.62 5.17
N SER A 57 -14.61 -1.45 4.60
CA SER A 57 -15.10 -1.38 3.23
C SER A 57 -14.03 -1.84 2.25
N ILE A 58 -14.39 -2.75 1.34
CA ILE A 58 -13.54 -3.23 0.25
C ILE A 58 -14.32 -3.06 -1.05
N SER A 59 -13.72 -2.34 -2.00
CA SER A 59 -14.23 -2.15 -3.34
C SER A 59 -13.16 -2.52 -4.37
N TRP A 60 -13.53 -2.50 -5.65
CA TRP A 60 -12.59 -2.70 -6.74
C TRP A 60 -11.41 -1.75 -6.57
N GLY A 61 -10.18 -2.25 -6.73
CA GLY A 61 -8.96 -1.47 -6.53
C GLY A 61 -8.40 -1.45 -5.10
N ASN A 62 -9.17 -1.88 -4.09
CA ASN A 62 -8.62 -2.28 -2.79
C ASN A 62 -8.17 -3.75 -2.80
N SER A 63 -8.78 -4.60 -3.63
CA SER A 63 -8.38 -6.01 -3.81
C SER A 63 -6.90 -6.11 -4.19
N GLY A 64 -6.15 -6.93 -3.47
CA GLY A 64 -4.69 -7.07 -3.58
C GLY A 64 -3.90 -6.12 -2.68
N GLY A 65 -4.54 -5.07 -2.15
CA GLY A 65 -3.92 -4.12 -1.23
C GLY A 65 -3.64 -4.74 0.15
N PRO A 66 -2.60 -4.28 0.86
CA PRO A 66 -2.27 -4.79 2.19
C PRO A 66 -3.26 -4.26 3.24
N ALA A 67 -3.69 -5.15 4.12
CA ALA A 67 -4.36 -4.84 5.36
C ALA A 67 -3.36 -4.88 6.51
N PHE A 68 -3.38 -3.86 7.37
CA PHE A 68 -2.45 -3.73 8.48
C PHE A 68 -3.15 -3.31 9.78
N ASN A 69 -2.56 -3.69 10.91
CA ASN A 69 -3.06 -3.31 12.23
C ASN A 69 -2.49 -1.95 12.69
N ARG A 70 -2.87 -1.51 13.89
CA ARG A 70 -2.40 -0.23 14.48
C ARG A 70 -0.89 -0.15 14.71
N LYS A 71 -0.18 -1.28 14.68
CA LYS A 71 1.29 -1.33 14.81
C LYS A 71 1.99 -1.20 13.44
N GLY A 72 1.23 -1.15 12.34
CA GLY A 72 1.77 -1.15 10.98
C GLY A 72 2.17 -2.55 10.48
N GLU A 73 1.80 -3.61 11.20
CA GLU A 73 2.09 -4.99 10.78
C GLU A 73 1.09 -5.40 9.69
N VAL A 74 1.57 -5.92 8.57
CA VAL A 74 0.70 -6.46 7.51
C VAL A 74 0.12 -7.80 7.95
N VAL A 75 -1.21 -7.83 8.10
CA VAL A 75 -1.95 -8.99 8.61
C VAL A 75 -2.59 -9.81 7.49
N GLY A 76 -2.79 -9.22 6.32
CA GLY A 76 -3.35 -9.93 5.17
C GLY A 76 -3.42 -9.08 3.92
N ALA A 77 -3.88 -9.69 2.84
CA ALA A 77 -4.20 -9.01 1.58
C ALA A 77 -5.72 -8.98 1.39
N ALA A 78 -6.26 -7.81 1.09
CA ALA A 78 -7.67 -7.66 0.73
C ALA A 78 -8.01 -8.51 -0.49
N THR A 79 -9.12 -9.26 -0.43
CA THR A 79 -9.57 -10.11 -1.55
C THR A 79 -10.98 -9.72 -2.02
N PHE A 80 -11.57 -10.56 -2.87
CA PHE A 80 -12.83 -10.35 -3.57
C PHE A 80 -13.93 -9.72 -2.70
N ILE A 81 -14.71 -8.87 -3.36
CA ILE A 81 -15.90 -8.26 -2.80
C ILE A 81 -16.97 -9.35 -2.66
N THR A 82 -17.59 -9.45 -1.48
CA THR A 82 -18.79 -10.29 -1.34
C THR A 82 -19.91 -9.68 -2.19
N THR A 83 -20.48 -10.42 -3.13
CA THR A 83 -21.61 -9.96 -3.94
C THR A 83 -22.94 -10.55 -3.46
N SER A 84 -24.03 -9.84 -3.71
CA SER A 84 -25.39 -10.33 -3.41
C SER A 84 -25.78 -11.50 -4.31
N LEU A 85 -26.70 -12.36 -3.84
CA LEU A 85 -27.22 -13.51 -4.61
C LEU A 85 -27.97 -13.11 -5.89
N GLU A 86 -28.49 -11.88 -5.97
CA GLU A 86 -29.32 -11.38 -7.07
C GLU A 86 -28.58 -10.41 -8.01
N GLY A 87 -27.27 -10.19 -7.83
CA GLY A 87 -26.48 -9.37 -8.77
C GLY A 87 -25.13 -8.87 -8.25
N ASP A 88 -24.40 -8.17 -9.13
CA ASP A 88 -23.06 -7.57 -8.96
C ASP A 88 -22.95 -6.46 -7.88
N GLN A 89 -23.93 -6.36 -6.98
CA GLN A 89 -23.87 -5.43 -5.86
C GLN A 89 -22.94 -5.94 -4.76
N ALA A 90 -21.97 -5.10 -4.43
CA ALA A 90 -21.02 -5.29 -3.35
C ALA A 90 -21.71 -5.22 -1.98
N ILE A 91 -21.59 -6.28 -1.18
CA ILE A 91 -21.95 -6.29 0.23
C ILE A 91 -20.75 -5.74 1.02
N GLN A 92 -20.94 -4.56 1.62
CA GLN A 92 -19.96 -3.98 2.54
C GLN A 92 -20.19 -4.46 3.97
N GLY A 93 -19.13 -4.41 4.80
CA GLY A 93 -19.20 -4.88 6.19
C GLY A 93 -19.04 -6.41 6.34
N PHE A 94 -18.96 -7.14 5.24
CA PHE A 94 -18.74 -8.59 5.23
C PHE A 94 -17.70 -8.94 4.16
N ASN A 95 -16.45 -8.57 4.42
CA ASN A 95 -15.35 -8.72 3.48
C ASN A 95 -14.27 -9.64 4.05
N PHE A 96 -13.36 -10.09 3.18
CA PHE A 96 -12.33 -11.07 3.57
C PHE A 96 -10.92 -10.59 3.22
N LEU A 97 -9.96 -11.05 4.03
CA LEU A 97 -8.53 -10.93 3.79
C LEU A 97 -7.91 -12.33 3.73
N ILE A 98 -7.00 -12.52 2.78
CA ILE A 98 -6.08 -13.66 2.79
C ILE A 98 -5.01 -13.36 3.84
N PRO A 99 -4.81 -14.19 4.88
CA PRO A 99 -3.81 -13.95 5.91
C PRO A 99 -2.40 -13.80 5.33
N SER A 100 -1.58 -12.93 5.92
CA SER A 100 -0.21 -12.69 5.44
C SER A 100 0.68 -13.93 5.49
N ASP A 101 0.46 -14.84 6.45
CA ASP A 101 1.15 -16.14 6.48
C ASP A 101 0.75 -17.03 5.31
N THR A 102 -0.54 -17.02 4.93
CA THR A 102 -1.03 -17.76 3.75
C THR A 102 -0.39 -17.22 2.48
N VAL A 103 -0.30 -15.88 2.34
CA VAL A 103 0.39 -15.24 1.19
C VAL A 103 1.87 -15.65 1.16
N ARG A 104 2.55 -15.65 2.31
CA ARG A 104 3.96 -16.08 2.42
C ARG A 104 4.15 -17.54 2.04
N GLN A 105 3.24 -18.41 2.47
CA GLN A 105 3.27 -19.83 2.12
C GLN A 105 3.08 -20.02 0.61
N MET A 106 2.06 -19.39 0.03
CA MET A 106 1.81 -19.46 -1.43
C MET A 106 2.99 -18.96 -2.25
N ALA A 107 3.64 -17.88 -1.81
CA ALA A 107 4.87 -17.39 -2.45
C ALA A 107 6.01 -18.42 -2.37
N ALA A 108 6.22 -19.02 -1.20
CA ALA A 108 7.23 -20.06 -1.02
C ALA A 108 6.96 -21.31 -1.88
N ASP A 109 5.70 -21.73 -1.99
CA ASP A 109 5.28 -22.91 -2.76
C ASP A 109 5.60 -22.78 -4.26
N ILE A 110 5.59 -21.55 -4.80
CA ILE A 110 5.98 -21.26 -6.20
C ILE A 110 7.46 -20.86 -6.35
N GLY A 111 8.26 -20.97 -5.29
CA GLY A 111 9.67 -20.60 -5.30
C GLY A 111 9.93 -19.09 -5.37
N LEU A 112 8.94 -18.26 -5.03
CA LEU A 112 9.10 -16.81 -4.97
C LEU A 112 9.83 -16.43 -3.68
N THR A 113 11.07 -15.98 -3.81
CA THR A 113 11.86 -15.44 -2.70
C THR A 113 12.03 -13.92 -2.86
N PRO A 114 12.02 -13.14 -1.78
CA PRO A 114 12.35 -11.71 -1.84
C PRO A 114 13.75 -11.50 -2.46
N LYS A 115 13.83 -10.71 -3.52
CA LYS A 115 15.11 -10.33 -4.16
C LYS A 115 15.73 -9.14 -3.46
N THR A 116 16.31 -9.39 -2.30
CA THR A 116 16.93 -8.35 -1.45
C THR A 116 18.30 -7.87 -1.98
N ASP A 117 18.90 -8.63 -2.89
CA ASP A 117 20.14 -8.32 -3.60
C ASP A 117 19.93 -7.53 -4.89
N ASP A 118 18.67 -7.28 -5.28
CA ASP A 118 18.34 -6.50 -6.46
C ASP A 118 18.77 -5.03 -6.26
N PRO A 119 19.61 -4.47 -7.17
CA PRO A 119 20.11 -3.10 -7.02
C PRO A 119 19.00 -2.06 -6.93
N PHE A 120 17.90 -2.23 -7.68
CA PHE A 120 16.78 -1.29 -7.62
C PHE A 120 16.13 -1.32 -6.23
N ILE A 121 15.91 -2.52 -5.67
CA ILE A 121 15.34 -2.67 -4.34
C ILE A 121 16.22 -2.01 -3.28
N GLN A 122 17.54 -2.19 -3.36
CA GLN A 122 18.49 -1.59 -2.41
C GLN A 122 18.49 -0.06 -2.46
N GLU A 123 18.46 0.53 -3.66
CA GLU A 123 18.37 1.98 -3.82
C GLU A 123 17.01 2.50 -3.34
N TRP A 124 15.92 1.80 -3.66
CA TRP A 124 14.57 2.17 -3.26
C TRP A 124 14.38 2.13 -1.73
N GLU A 125 14.84 1.08 -1.05
CA GLU A 125 14.75 0.99 0.41
C GLU A 125 15.57 2.08 1.09
N GLN A 126 16.76 2.40 0.57
CA GLN A 126 17.60 3.48 1.09
C GLN A 126 16.94 4.86 0.87
N ALA A 127 16.31 5.08 -0.28
CA ALA A 127 15.53 6.28 -0.56
C ALA A 127 14.41 6.49 0.46
N ILE A 128 13.59 5.46 0.68
CA ILE A 128 12.46 5.51 1.61
C ILE A 128 12.94 5.72 3.05
N SER A 129 13.99 5.01 3.46
CA SER A 129 14.59 5.17 4.79
C SER A 129 15.11 6.59 5.03
N ALA A 130 15.86 7.15 4.07
CA ALA A 130 16.35 8.52 4.15
C ALA A 130 15.21 9.56 4.19
N TYR A 131 14.15 9.34 3.41
CA TYR A 131 12.96 10.20 3.41
C TYR A 131 12.31 10.28 4.80
N PHE A 132 12.05 9.12 5.41
CA PHE A 132 11.43 9.07 6.75
C PHE A 132 12.35 9.58 7.87
N GLN A 133 13.68 9.58 7.65
CA GLN A 133 14.66 10.21 8.54
C GLN A 133 14.77 11.74 8.34
N GLY A 134 14.12 12.30 7.32
CA GLY A 134 14.18 13.73 6.99
C GLY A 134 15.42 14.18 6.21
N ASP A 135 16.27 13.23 5.79
CA ASP A 135 17.45 13.47 4.95
C ASP A 135 17.04 13.46 3.46
N TYR A 136 16.37 14.54 3.05
CA TYR A 136 15.79 14.65 1.71
C TYR A 136 16.84 14.74 0.60
N ASP A 137 18.02 15.30 0.86
CA ASP A 137 19.12 15.31 -0.10
C ASP A 137 19.62 13.89 -0.38
N ARG A 138 19.77 13.07 0.67
CA ARG A 138 20.15 11.66 0.52
C ARG A 138 19.04 10.84 -0.12
N ALA A 139 17.79 11.05 0.29
CA ALA A 139 16.64 10.42 -0.32
C ALA A 139 16.60 10.69 -1.84
N LEU A 140 16.79 11.95 -2.26
CA LEU A 140 16.76 12.31 -3.68
C LEU A 140 17.85 11.60 -4.49
N ARG A 141 19.07 11.48 -3.94
CA ARG A 141 20.16 10.74 -4.60
C ARG A 141 19.79 9.27 -4.84
N TYR A 142 19.24 8.61 -3.84
CA TYR A 142 18.82 7.21 -3.94
C TYR A 142 17.61 7.03 -4.87
N VAL A 143 16.65 7.95 -4.85
CA VAL A 143 15.52 7.93 -5.80
C VAL A 143 16.00 8.13 -7.24
N ASP A 144 16.93 9.05 -7.49
CA ASP A 144 17.53 9.23 -8.81
C ASP A 144 18.31 7.98 -9.27
N ALA A 145 18.95 7.26 -8.35
CA ALA A 145 19.63 5.99 -8.65
C ALA A 145 18.63 4.89 -8.99
N ALA A 146 17.56 4.74 -8.20
CA ALA A 146 16.47 3.81 -8.45
C ALA A 146 15.82 4.06 -9.83
N ASP A 147 15.57 5.33 -10.20
CA ASP A 147 15.00 5.68 -11.51
C ASP A 147 15.94 5.35 -12.68
N ARG A 148 17.27 5.42 -12.49
CA ARG A 148 18.22 4.99 -13.53
C ARG A 148 18.21 3.48 -13.73
N LEU A 149 18.00 2.71 -12.66
CA LEU A 149 17.97 1.25 -12.69
C LEU A 149 16.66 0.75 -13.30
N LEU A 150 15.53 1.35 -12.94
CA LEU A 150 14.21 1.00 -13.47
C LEU A 150 13.38 2.27 -13.73
N PRO A 151 13.48 2.85 -14.94
CA PRO A 151 12.92 4.16 -15.22
C PRO A 151 11.40 4.16 -15.34
N GLY A 152 10.80 5.27 -14.94
CA GLY A 152 9.38 5.56 -15.20
C GLY A 152 8.39 4.88 -14.23
N LEU A 153 8.88 4.27 -13.15
CA LEU A 153 8.01 3.79 -12.08
C LEU A 153 7.30 4.95 -11.40
N TRP A 154 5.97 4.88 -11.31
CA TRP A 154 5.12 5.96 -10.81
C TRP A 154 5.52 6.42 -9.40
N ASP A 155 5.71 5.49 -8.46
CA ASP A 155 6.05 5.84 -7.08
C ASP A 155 7.46 6.45 -6.95
N VAL A 156 8.39 6.00 -7.80
CA VAL A 156 9.73 6.59 -7.89
C VAL A 156 9.63 8.03 -8.37
N GLN A 157 8.90 8.27 -9.47
CA GLN A 157 8.71 9.62 -10.01
C GLN A 157 7.97 10.54 -9.03
N ARG A 158 6.95 10.02 -8.35
CA ARG A 158 6.18 10.76 -7.35
C ARG A 158 7.06 11.21 -6.19
N LEU A 159 7.84 10.28 -5.60
CA LEU A 159 8.74 10.62 -4.51
C LEU A 159 9.83 11.59 -4.97
N ARG A 160 10.37 11.38 -6.18
CA ARG A 160 11.36 12.28 -6.79
C ARG A 160 10.86 13.71 -6.92
N PHE A 161 9.63 13.87 -7.42
CA PHE A 161 8.99 15.18 -7.56
C PHE A 161 8.80 15.84 -6.20
N LEU A 162 8.23 15.11 -5.23
CA LEU A 162 8.03 15.59 -3.87
C LEU A 162 9.34 16.05 -3.21
N LEU A 163 10.41 15.27 -3.36
CA LEU A 163 11.73 15.60 -2.80
C LEU A 163 12.32 16.87 -3.40
N LYS A 164 12.18 17.06 -4.73
CA LYS A 164 12.64 18.28 -5.39
C LYS A 164 11.88 19.51 -4.90
N ASP A 165 10.56 19.42 -4.78
CA ASP A 165 9.71 20.49 -4.28
C ASP A 165 10.06 20.86 -2.83
N ILE A 166 10.24 19.87 -1.94
CA ILE A 166 10.67 20.09 -0.56
C ILE A 166 12.04 20.79 -0.49
N LEU A 167 13.00 20.36 -1.30
CA LEU A 167 14.36 20.93 -1.32
C LEU A 167 14.38 22.33 -1.91
N GLU A 168 13.54 22.63 -2.89
CA GLU A 168 13.36 23.97 -3.45
C GLU A 168 12.76 24.91 -2.40
N PHE A 169 11.66 24.51 -1.76
CA PHE A 169 11.05 25.27 -0.67
C PHE A 169 12.04 25.54 0.48
N ARG A 170 12.86 24.55 0.86
CA ARG A 170 13.90 24.72 1.90
C ARG A 170 14.91 25.82 1.54
N LYS A 171 15.26 26.00 0.26
CA LYS A 171 16.18 27.06 -0.18
C LYS A 171 15.56 28.45 -0.02
N GLU A 172 14.25 28.58 -0.22
CA GLU A 172 13.55 29.86 -0.10
C GLU A 172 13.45 30.34 1.37
N ILE A 173 13.29 29.41 2.31
CA ILE A 173 13.10 29.74 3.73
C ILE A 173 14.39 29.70 4.58
N THR A 174 15.49 29.18 4.02
CA THR A 174 16.79 29.20 4.72
C THR A 174 17.53 30.47 4.31
N PRO A 175 17.63 31.50 5.19
CA PRO A 175 18.36 32.70 4.85
C PRO A 175 19.81 32.35 4.53
N ALA A 176 20.35 32.90 3.45
CA ALA A 176 21.76 32.78 3.13
C ALA A 176 22.58 33.15 4.37
N ARG A 177 23.36 32.20 4.90
CA ARG A 177 24.37 32.52 5.91
C ARG A 177 25.29 33.56 5.27
N THR A 178 25.13 34.80 5.70
CA THR A 178 26.00 35.90 5.28
C THR A 178 27.40 35.59 5.84
N PRO A 179 28.46 35.64 5.01
CA PRO A 179 29.82 35.36 5.46
C PRO A 179 30.32 36.38 6.50
#